data_AF-A0A9Q4ZIR1-F1
#
_entry.id   AF-A0A9Q4ZIR1-F1
#
_cell.length_a   1.000
_cell.length_b   1.000
_cell.length_c   1.000
_cell.angle_alpha   90.00
_cell.angle_beta   90.00
_cell.angle_gamma   90.00
#
_symmetry.space_group_name_H-M   'P 1'
#
loop_
_entity.id
_entity.type
_entity.pdbx_description
1 polymer ?
#
loop_
_entity_poly.entity_id
_entity_poly.type
_entity_poly.pdbx_seq_one_letter_code
_entity_poly.pdbx_strand_id
1 'polypeptide(L)'
;MQAATHNEQELAVIGTLTGIHDAISCSSRPCVIHNPTEHHMRWWKLHWRNDRGIFERLCPLHGTGHPDPDQYDYWADTGQAWQSVHGCCMCCQGDLKVRIR
;
A
#
# COMPACT_ATOMS: atom_id res chain seq x y z
N MET A 1 -40.91 -17.84 -12.76
CA MET A 1 -39.44 -17.98 -12.72
C MET A 1 -38.86 -16.57 -12.76
N GLN A 2 -38.54 -16.00 -11.60
CA GLN A 2 -37.92 -14.67 -11.53
C GLN A 2 -36.40 -14.89 -11.51
N ALA A 3 -35.70 -14.44 -12.54
CA ALA A 3 -34.24 -14.39 -12.54
C ALA A 3 -33.82 -13.17 -11.73
N ALA A 4 -33.08 -13.41 -10.65
CA ALA A 4 -32.47 -12.36 -9.86
C ALA A 4 -31.46 -11.60 -10.73
N THR A 5 -31.67 -10.30 -10.90
CA THR A 5 -30.69 -9.40 -11.51
C THR A 5 -29.49 -9.30 -10.57
N HIS A 6 -28.33 -9.73 -11.04
CA HIS A 6 -27.09 -9.63 -10.28
C HIS A 6 -26.79 -8.15 -10.00
N ASN A 7 -26.67 -7.87 -8.70
CA ASN A 7 -26.38 -6.57 -8.12
C ASN A 7 -24.95 -6.15 -8.49
N GLU A 8 -24.81 -5.28 -9.48
CA GLU A 8 -23.56 -4.57 -9.78
C GLU A 8 -23.32 -3.57 -8.66
N GLN A 9 -22.65 -3.99 -7.59
CA GLN A 9 -22.19 -3.08 -6.56
C GLN A 9 -21.16 -2.13 -7.16
N GLU A 10 -21.62 -0.93 -7.50
CA GLU A 10 -20.84 0.23 -7.88
C GLU A 10 -19.67 0.41 -6.90
N LEU A 11 -18.45 0.19 -7.36
CA LEU A 11 -17.23 0.51 -6.61
C LEU A 11 -17.25 2.02 -6.39
N ALA A 12 -17.69 2.46 -5.21
CA ALA A 12 -17.66 3.85 -4.84
C ALA A 12 -16.21 4.35 -4.99
N VAL A 13 -15.98 5.25 -5.94
CA VAL A 13 -14.69 5.93 -6.10
C VAL A 13 -14.51 6.82 -4.87
N ILE A 14 -13.74 6.34 -3.90
CA ILE A 14 -13.50 7.03 -2.62
C ILE A 14 -12.57 8.25 -2.75
N GLY A 15 -12.00 8.48 -3.94
CA GLY A 15 -11.18 9.65 -4.25
C GLY A 15 -10.36 9.48 -5.52
N THR A 16 -9.88 10.61 -6.05
CA THR A 16 -8.97 10.66 -7.20
C THR A 16 -7.60 11.09 -6.71
N LEU A 17 -6.56 10.30 -7.01
CA LEU A 17 -5.18 10.73 -6.80
C LEU A 17 -4.85 11.82 -7.83
N THR A 18 -4.23 12.91 -7.38
CA THR A 18 -3.77 14.01 -8.23
C THR A 18 -2.30 14.29 -7.98
N GLY A 19 -1.63 14.98 -8.91
CA GLY A 19 -0.18 15.23 -8.79
C GLY A 19 0.70 14.00 -9.01
N ILE A 20 0.15 12.95 -9.64
CA ILE A 20 0.93 11.78 -10.04
C ILE A 20 1.68 12.11 -11.34
N HIS A 21 2.94 11.72 -11.42
CA HIS A 21 3.71 11.80 -12.66
C HIS A 21 3.23 10.75 -13.68
N ASP A 22 3.64 10.87 -14.95
CA ASP A 22 3.33 9.90 -15.98
C ASP A 22 3.94 8.52 -15.68
N ALA A 23 3.25 7.44 -16.05
CA ALA A 23 3.70 6.06 -15.83
C ALA A 23 5.07 5.77 -16.48
N ILE A 24 5.37 6.38 -17.64
CA ILE A 24 6.66 6.22 -18.33
C ILE A 24 7.81 6.73 -17.45
N SER A 25 7.57 7.77 -16.65
CA SER A 25 8.56 8.33 -15.73
C SER A 25 8.92 7.39 -14.58
N CYS A 26 8.12 6.35 -14.27
CA CYS A 26 8.49 5.32 -13.30
C CYS A 26 9.77 4.55 -13.71
N SER A 27 10.14 4.57 -15.00
CA SER A 27 11.36 3.91 -15.49
C SER A 27 11.51 2.45 -15.03
N SER A 28 10.39 1.72 -14.93
CA SER A 28 10.32 0.33 -14.41
C SER A 28 10.80 0.13 -12.96
N ARG A 29 10.98 1.21 -12.19
CA ARG A 29 11.28 1.11 -10.76
C ARG A 29 10.05 0.62 -9.99
N PRO A 30 10.23 -0.02 -8.81
CA PRO A 30 9.13 -0.26 -7.89
C PRO A 30 8.34 1.03 -7.65
N CYS A 31 7.02 0.94 -7.76
CA CYS A 31 6.12 2.05 -7.54
C CYS A 31 4.75 1.54 -7.12
N VAL A 32 4.24 2.03 -5.99
CA VAL A 32 2.94 1.66 -5.40
C VAL A 32 1.78 1.71 -6.41
N ILE A 33 1.81 2.68 -7.34
CA ILE A 33 0.72 2.96 -8.28
C ILE A 33 0.94 2.26 -9.63
N HIS A 34 2.08 2.52 -10.27
CA HIS A 34 2.28 2.10 -11.67
C HIS A 34 2.99 0.76 -11.82
N ASN A 35 3.78 0.34 -10.83
CA ASN A 35 4.60 -0.88 -10.91
C ASN A 35 4.77 -1.54 -9.53
N PRO A 36 3.68 -1.99 -8.90
CA PRO A 36 3.76 -2.56 -7.56
C PRO A 36 4.41 -3.94 -7.58
N THR A 37 5.31 -4.22 -6.64
CA THR A 37 6.02 -5.50 -6.56
C THR A 37 5.17 -6.59 -5.88
N GLU A 38 5.49 -7.86 -6.10
CA GLU A 38 4.79 -9.00 -5.49
C GLU A 38 5.24 -9.28 -4.04
N HIS A 39 5.10 -8.29 -3.15
CA HIS A 39 5.34 -8.45 -1.72
C HIS A 39 4.07 -8.90 -0.97
N HIS A 40 4.18 -9.62 0.16
CA HIS A 40 3.00 -10.20 0.84
C HIS A 40 2.00 -9.16 1.38
N MET A 41 2.47 -7.94 1.63
CA MET A 41 1.60 -6.81 2.04
C MET A 41 0.85 -6.17 0.86
N ARG A 42 1.11 -6.54 -0.39
CA ARG A 42 0.53 -5.91 -1.59
C ARG A 42 -0.99 -5.90 -1.58
N TRP A 43 -1.58 -6.93 -0.99
CA TRP A 43 -3.03 -7.12 -0.91
C TRP A 43 -3.65 -6.53 0.35
N TRP A 44 -2.84 -5.95 1.23
CA TRP A 44 -3.35 -5.21 2.38
C TRP A 44 -3.96 -3.89 1.91
N LYS A 45 -4.89 -3.36 2.71
CA LYS A 45 -5.57 -2.11 2.39
C LYS A 45 -4.55 -0.99 2.23
N LEU A 46 -4.50 -0.40 1.04
CA LEU A 46 -3.69 0.78 0.76
C LEU A 46 -4.31 2.01 1.41
N HIS A 47 -3.49 2.82 2.07
CA HIS A 47 -3.89 4.04 2.76
C HIS A 47 -2.91 5.16 2.44
N TRP A 48 -3.43 6.31 2.00
CA TRP A 48 -2.63 7.51 1.80
C TRP A 48 -2.59 8.34 3.09
N ARG A 49 -1.39 8.73 3.50
CA ARG A 49 -1.16 9.60 4.66
C ARG A 49 -0.87 11.03 4.24
N ASN A 50 -1.91 11.87 4.32
CA ASN A 50 -1.81 13.29 4.00
C ASN A 50 -0.74 14.04 4.83
N ASP A 51 -0.52 13.63 6.08
CA ASP A 51 0.43 14.28 6.99
C ASP A 51 1.90 14.01 6.64
N ARG A 52 2.19 12.85 6.01
CA ARG A 52 3.56 12.42 5.67
C ARG A 52 3.84 12.41 4.17
N GLY A 53 2.82 12.45 3.33
CA GLY A 53 2.95 12.31 1.89
C GLY A 53 3.40 10.92 1.44
N ILE A 54 2.94 9.87 2.11
CA ILE A 54 3.34 8.47 1.82
C ILE A 54 2.13 7.55 1.73
N PHE A 55 2.32 6.41 1.08
CA PHE A 55 1.41 5.27 1.14
C PHE A 55 1.79 4.30 2.27
N GLU A 56 0.77 3.74 2.90
CA GLU A 56 0.88 2.66 3.86
C GLU A 56 -0.02 1.49 3.45
N ARG A 57 0.38 0.29 3.85
CA ARG A 57 -0.41 -0.93 3.88
C ARG A 57 -0.89 -1.16 5.31
N LEU A 58 -2.20 -1.11 5.52
CA LEU A 58 -2.78 -1.36 6.85
C LEU A 58 -2.78 -2.85 7.15
N CYS A 59 -2.12 -3.25 8.24
CA CYS A 59 -2.12 -4.63 8.71
C CYS A 59 -3.56 -5.12 8.94
N PRO A 60 -3.98 -6.24 8.33
CA PRO A 60 -5.35 -6.73 8.47
C PRO A 60 -5.70 -7.22 9.89
N LEU A 61 -4.69 -7.60 10.68
CA LEU A 61 -4.88 -8.13 12.04
C LEU A 61 -4.93 -7.03 13.11
N HIS A 62 -4.14 -5.96 12.94
CA HIS A 62 -3.92 -4.96 13.99
C HIS A 62 -4.31 -3.54 13.58
N GLY A 63 -4.57 -3.29 12.29
CA GLY A 63 -4.84 -1.96 11.75
C GLY A 63 -3.61 -1.03 11.70
N THR A 64 -2.44 -1.49 12.16
CA THR A 64 -1.18 -0.73 12.11
C THR A 64 -0.81 -0.42 10.66
N GLY A 65 -0.52 0.85 10.36
CA GLY A 65 0.00 1.27 9.05
C GLY A 65 1.48 0.95 8.90
N HIS A 66 1.81 0.20 7.85
CA HIS A 66 3.19 -0.09 7.46
C HIS A 66 3.52 0.65 6.16
N PRO A 67 4.63 1.38 6.05
CA PRO A 67 5.09 1.94 4.79
C PRO A 67 5.07 0.91 3.65
N ASP A 68 4.48 1.26 2.51
CA ASP A 68 4.50 0.38 1.34
C ASP A 68 5.96 0.21 0.85
N PRO A 69 6.49 -1.04 0.73
CA PRO A 69 7.85 -1.31 0.29
C PRO A 69 8.21 -0.73 -1.07
N ASP A 70 7.24 -0.55 -1.96
CA ASP A 70 7.46 -0.02 -3.32
C ASP A 70 7.85 1.47 -3.32
N GLN A 71 7.96 2.11 -2.16
CA GLN A 71 8.46 3.47 -2.00
C GLN A 71 9.94 3.53 -1.58
N TYR A 72 10.53 2.41 -1.16
CA TYR A 72 11.83 2.43 -0.46
C TYR A 72 12.96 2.86 -1.38
N ASP A 73 12.99 2.39 -2.63
CA ASP A 73 14.01 2.78 -3.60
C ASP A 73 13.96 4.29 -3.88
N TYR A 74 12.75 4.83 -4.08
CA TYR A 74 12.55 6.27 -4.26
C TYR A 74 13.04 7.07 -3.04
N TRP A 75 12.75 6.60 -1.82
CA TRP A 75 13.21 7.26 -0.61
C TRP A 75 14.72 7.19 -0.41
N ALA A 76 15.35 6.07 -0.77
CA ALA A 76 16.81 5.96 -0.74
C ALA A 76 17.44 6.98 -1.69
N ASP A 77 16.95 7.05 -2.93
CA ASP A 77 17.48 7.94 -3.98
C ASP A 77 17.27 9.43 -3.67
N THR A 78 16.21 9.78 -2.94
CA THR A 78 15.84 11.17 -2.64
C THR A 78 16.23 11.63 -1.23
N GLY A 79 16.98 10.83 -0.47
CA GLY A 79 17.39 11.18 0.89
C GLY A 79 16.25 11.14 1.92
N GLN A 80 15.18 10.42 1.63
CA GLN A 80 14.00 10.26 2.47
C GLN A 80 13.92 8.89 3.15
N ALA A 81 15.01 8.13 3.21
CA ALA A 81 15.03 6.78 3.78
C ALA A 81 14.48 6.69 5.22
N TRP A 82 14.52 7.78 5.99
CA TRP A 82 13.92 7.90 7.31
C TRP A 82 12.40 7.64 7.32
N GLN A 83 11.71 7.80 6.20
CA GLN A 83 10.28 7.49 6.06
C GLN A 83 9.97 6.01 6.30
N SER A 84 10.97 5.12 6.12
CA SER A 84 10.86 3.68 6.41
C SER A 84 10.79 3.37 7.91
N VAL A 85 11.17 4.30 8.79
CA VAL A 85 11.05 4.12 10.25
C VAL A 85 9.58 4.26 10.65
N HIS A 86 9.02 3.22 11.27
CA HIS A 86 7.60 3.15 11.61
C HIS A 86 7.35 2.27 12.84
N GLY A 87 6.19 2.47 13.49
CA GLY A 87 5.69 1.54 14.48
C GLY A 87 5.26 0.23 13.82
N CYS A 88 5.69 -0.91 14.36
CA CYS A 88 5.54 -2.20 13.70
C CYS A 88 4.83 -3.23 14.59
N CYS A 89 3.81 -3.89 14.05
CA CYS A 89 3.11 -5.03 14.68
C CYS A 89 3.70 -6.40 14.31
N MET A 90 4.87 -6.42 13.65
CA MET A 90 5.63 -7.59 13.19
C MET A 90 4.98 -8.44 12.07
N CYS A 91 3.72 -8.20 11.69
CA CYS A 91 3.09 -8.90 10.56
C CYS A 91 3.74 -8.58 9.20
N CYS A 92 4.48 -7.48 9.08
CA CYS A 92 5.15 -7.07 7.85
C CYS A 92 6.45 -7.86 7.57
N GLN A 93 6.87 -8.76 8.46
CA GLN A 93 8.13 -9.50 8.31
C GLN A 93 7.98 -10.84 7.54
N GLY A 94 6.77 -11.19 7.06
CA GLY A 94 6.48 -12.53 6.54
C GLY A 94 6.29 -13.54 7.68
N ASP A 95 6.19 -14.85 7.37
CA ASP A 95 5.76 -15.98 8.23
C ASP A 95 6.56 -16.23 9.55
N LEU A 96 6.74 -15.21 10.39
CA LEU A 96 7.00 -15.38 11.81
C LEU A 96 5.67 -15.57 12.53
N LYS A 97 5.27 -16.85 12.58
CA LYS A 97 4.26 -17.44 13.48
C LYS A 97 3.93 -16.51 14.64
N VAL A 98 2.69 -16.00 14.62
CA VAL A 98 2.06 -15.22 15.69
C VAL A 98 2.43 -15.82 17.05
N ARG A 99 3.39 -15.21 17.74
CA ARG A 99 3.64 -15.50 19.15
C ARG A 99 2.57 -14.76 19.94
N ILE A 100 1.43 -15.43 20.09
CA ILE A 100 0.45 -15.12 21.13
C ILE A 100 1.22 -15.17 22.46
N ARG A 101 1.31 -14.03 23.14
CA ARG A 101 1.66 -13.95 24.55
C ARG A 101 0.40 -13.65 25.33
#